data_AF-A0A7K2X4S9-F1
#
_entry.id   AF-A0A7K2X4S9-F1
#
_cell.length_a   1.000
_cell.length_b   1.000
_cell.length_c   1.000
_cell.angle_alpha   90.00
_cell.angle_beta   90.00
_cell.angle_gamma   90.00
#
_symmetry.space_group_name_H-M   'P 1'
#
loop_
_entity.id
_entity.type
_entity.pdbx_description
1 polymer ?
#
loop_
_entity_poly.entity_id
_entity_poly.type
_entity_poly.pdbx_seq_one_letter_code
_entity_poly.pdbx_strand_id
1 'polypeptide(L)'
;MLVAAVALIVVLTSRSGDDGGGTTNAGGGEVFLQSASSTGPDPFTRSTARSTDSAPPPSLPPRTGSAEAATPRVSGAAPGLYGGTKSMASCDVERQVRYLSGEPAKNAAFASVLRVSANEVPGYLRSLTPLQLRADTRVTNHGFKDGSATAYQAVLQSGTAVLVDDRGVPRVRCACGNPLTEPVPQKNPRTTGTPWQGYDADQVVAVAPAPTVVNTFVVYDPEDGGWFARKHGDTGDRDEPTSPPTSTSPAPCPPGASPCPSDGTSPGPSTSSPDTPSDSSAPPDSSPPPDSSPRPDSPR
;
A
#
# COMPACT_ATOMS: atom_id res chain seq x y z
N MET A 1 15.41 -38.72 -51.87
CA MET A 1 15.70 -38.25 -50.50
C MET A 1 15.57 -36.73 -50.50
N LEU A 2 14.76 -36.15 -49.62
CA LEU A 2 14.71 -34.69 -49.44
C LEU A 2 15.69 -34.32 -48.32
N VAL A 3 16.53 -33.30 -48.55
CA VAL A 3 17.46 -32.77 -47.55
C VAL A 3 16.75 -31.63 -46.81
N ALA A 4 16.68 -31.73 -45.49
CA ALA A 4 16.07 -30.70 -44.64
C ALA A 4 17.04 -29.53 -44.42
N ALA A 5 16.59 -28.30 -44.65
CA ALA A 5 17.33 -27.10 -44.32
C ALA A 5 17.01 -26.65 -42.88
N VAL A 6 18.00 -26.71 -41.99
CA VAL A 6 17.90 -26.17 -40.62
C VAL A 6 18.34 -24.72 -40.64
N ALA A 7 17.41 -23.79 -40.38
CA ALA A 7 17.71 -22.37 -40.26
C ALA A 7 18.26 -22.06 -38.84
N LEU A 8 19.57 -21.85 -38.75
CA LEU A 8 20.25 -21.44 -37.53
C LEU A 8 20.15 -19.91 -37.37
N ILE A 9 19.35 -19.41 -36.42
CA ILE A 9 19.31 -17.98 -36.11
C ILE A 9 20.39 -17.65 -35.08
N VAL A 10 21.27 -16.72 -35.44
CA VAL A 10 22.47 -16.35 -34.68
C VAL A 10 22.12 -15.46 -33.48
N VAL A 11 22.50 -15.89 -32.28
CA VAL A 11 22.53 -15.02 -31.10
C VAL A 11 23.71 -14.06 -31.22
N LEU A 12 23.45 -12.76 -31.30
CA LEU A 12 24.49 -11.73 -31.25
C LEU A 12 25.05 -11.63 -29.83
N THR A 13 26.23 -12.19 -29.62
CA THR A 13 27.02 -11.97 -28.42
C THR A 13 27.61 -10.57 -28.44
N SER A 14 27.38 -9.80 -27.36
CA SER A 14 27.96 -8.48 -27.17
C SER A 14 29.49 -8.58 -27.04
N ARG A 15 30.22 -8.17 -28.08
CA ARG A 15 31.66 -7.98 -28.01
C ARG A 15 31.98 -6.62 -27.41
N SER A 16 32.76 -6.61 -26.34
CA SER A 16 33.48 -5.42 -25.90
C SER A 16 34.48 -5.01 -26.97
N GLY A 17 34.51 -3.71 -27.28
CA GLY A 17 35.49 -3.08 -28.16
C GLY A 17 35.51 -1.58 -27.85
N ASP A 18 36.68 -1.07 -27.49
CA ASP A 18 36.92 0.35 -27.20
C ASP A 18 36.97 1.20 -28.48
N ASP A 19 37.12 2.51 -28.27
CA ASP A 19 37.38 3.59 -29.24
C ASP A 19 36.21 4.07 -30.11
N GLY A 20 35.61 5.20 -29.69
CA GLY A 20 34.71 5.99 -30.53
C GLY A 20 33.80 6.92 -29.72
N GLY A 21 34.26 8.14 -29.45
CA GLY A 21 33.51 9.14 -28.68
C GLY A 21 32.21 9.57 -29.36
N GLY A 22 31.11 8.89 -29.03
CA GLY A 22 29.75 9.28 -29.37
C GLY A 22 28.89 9.26 -28.10
N THR A 23 28.28 10.39 -27.75
CA THR A 23 27.40 10.51 -26.58
C THR A 23 26.18 9.60 -26.75
N THR A 24 26.23 8.43 -26.13
CA THR A 24 25.07 7.56 -25.98
C THR A 24 24.08 8.22 -25.05
N ASN A 25 23.16 9.00 -25.62
CA ASN A 25 21.90 9.33 -24.97
C ASN A 25 21.17 8.00 -24.72
N ALA A 26 21.41 7.42 -23.54
CA ALA A 26 20.65 6.27 -23.04
C ALA A 26 19.19 6.69 -22.98
N GLY A 27 18.41 6.24 -23.96
CA GLY A 27 17.03 6.68 -24.16
C GLY A 27 16.20 6.46 -22.90
N GLY A 28 15.42 7.47 -22.51
CA GLY A 28 14.51 7.37 -21.38
C GLY A 28 13.60 6.16 -21.54
N GLY A 29 13.54 5.31 -20.52
CA GLY A 29 12.73 4.09 -20.56
C GLY A 29 11.23 4.40 -20.66
N GLU A 30 10.44 3.39 -21.00
CA GLU A 30 8.99 3.53 -21.16
C GLU A 30 8.24 3.29 -19.84
N VAL A 31 7.13 4.01 -19.65
CA VAL A 31 6.20 3.87 -18.52
C VAL A 31 4.78 3.77 -19.06
N PHE A 32 4.12 2.65 -18.80
CA PHE A 32 2.78 2.36 -19.31
C PHE A 32 1.67 2.88 -18.39
N LEU A 33 0.73 3.65 -18.93
CA LEU A 33 -0.49 4.04 -18.23
C LEU A 33 -1.46 2.85 -18.19
N GLN A 34 -1.98 2.55 -17.00
CA GLN A 34 -2.85 1.41 -16.74
C GLN A 34 -4.10 1.87 -15.98
N SER A 35 -5.22 2.03 -16.69
CA SER A 35 -6.49 2.43 -16.10
C SER A 35 -7.02 1.40 -15.09
N ALA A 36 -7.82 1.84 -14.13
CA ALA A 36 -8.24 1.01 -12.99
C ALA A 36 -8.95 -0.30 -13.39
N SER A 37 -9.78 -0.25 -14.42
CA SER A 37 -10.57 -1.38 -14.94
C SER A 37 -9.87 -2.19 -16.05
N SER A 38 -8.74 -1.72 -16.60
CA SER A 38 -8.05 -2.42 -17.69
C SER A 38 -7.20 -3.58 -17.16
N THR A 39 -7.33 -4.76 -17.76
CA THR A 39 -6.45 -5.90 -17.47
C THR A 39 -4.98 -5.55 -17.73
N GLY A 40 -4.67 -4.82 -18.81
CA GLY A 40 -3.29 -4.60 -19.25
C GLY A 40 -2.69 -5.80 -20.00
N PRO A 41 -1.39 -5.75 -20.36
CA PRO A 41 -0.70 -6.80 -21.09
C PRO A 41 -0.37 -8.02 -20.21
N ASP A 42 -0.30 -9.19 -20.86
CA ASP A 42 0.22 -10.46 -20.32
C ASP A 42 -0.24 -10.80 -18.88
N PRO A 43 -1.55 -10.89 -18.60
CA PRO A 43 -2.05 -11.09 -17.24
C PRO A 43 -1.74 -12.47 -16.68
N PHE A 44 -1.32 -12.52 -15.42
CA PHE A 44 -1.22 -13.77 -14.66
C PHE A 44 -2.59 -14.47 -14.56
N THR A 45 -3.65 -13.72 -14.22
CA THR A 45 -4.99 -14.27 -14.00
C THR A 45 -6.09 -13.41 -14.63
N ARG A 46 -7.31 -13.94 -14.68
CA ARG A 46 -8.49 -13.09 -14.89
C ARG A 46 -8.65 -12.14 -13.69
N SER A 47 -9.29 -11.00 -13.91
CA SER A 47 -9.55 -10.02 -12.84
C SER A 47 -10.20 -10.67 -11.60
N THR A 48 -9.63 -10.31 -10.46
CA THR A 48 -10.11 -10.59 -9.10
C THR A 48 -10.51 -9.32 -8.37
N ALA A 49 -10.41 -8.14 -9.01
CA ALA A 49 -10.99 -6.91 -8.50
C ALA A 49 -12.52 -7.08 -8.37
N ARG A 50 -13.08 -6.62 -7.25
CA ARG A 50 -14.54 -6.54 -7.07
C ARG A 50 -15.03 -5.20 -7.60
N SER A 51 -16.02 -5.23 -8.50
CA SER A 51 -16.73 -4.02 -8.89
C SER A 51 -17.58 -3.53 -7.71
N THR A 52 -17.50 -2.23 -7.46
CA THR A 52 -18.46 -1.46 -6.67
C THR A 52 -19.28 -0.64 -7.65
N ASP A 53 -20.58 -0.44 -7.40
CA ASP A 53 -21.39 0.49 -8.20
C ASP A 53 -21.03 1.97 -7.92
N SER A 54 -20.17 2.19 -6.93
CA SER A 54 -19.64 3.50 -6.54
C SER A 54 -18.65 4.10 -7.54
N ALA A 55 -18.54 5.42 -7.49
CA ALA A 55 -17.48 6.14 -8.17
C ALA A 55 -16.09 5.74 -7.63
N PRO A 56 -15.02 5.78 -8.45
CA PRO A 56 -13.66 5.58 -7.95
C PRO A 56 -13.34 6.65 -6.89
N PRO A 57 -12.53 6.32 -5.88
CA PRO A 57 -12.25 7.25 -4.79
C PRO A 57 -11.61 8.54 -5.31
N PRO A 58 -12.00 9.71 -4.75
CA PRO A 58 -11.48 10.99 -5.17
C PRO A 58 -9.96 10.99 -4.98
N SER A 59 -9.26 11.32 -6.06
CA SER A 59 -7.81 11.43 -6.07
C SER A 59 -7.34 12.37 -4.96
N LEU A 60 -6.24 12.01 -4.32
CA LEU A 60 -5.59 12.86 -3.33
C LEU A 60 -5.29 14.26 -3.92
N PRO A 61 -5.42 15.33 -3.13
CA PRO A 61 -5.25 16.69 -3.65
C PRO A 61 -3.82 16.91 -4.17
N PRO A 62 -3.63 17.81 -5.16
CA PRO A 62 -2.33 18.03 -5.78
C PRO A 62 -1.23 18.34 -4.77
N ARG A 63 -0.10 17.65 -4.89
CA ARG A 63 1.10 17.86 -4.07
C ARG A 63 2.02 18.85 -4.77
N THR A 64 2.50 19.80 -3.98
CA THR A 64 3.53 20.76 -4.34
C THR A 64 4.90 20.21 -3.92
N GLY A 65 5.56 19.47 -4.81
CA GLY A 65 6.92 18.95 -4.63
C GLY A 65 7.89 19.55 -5.66
N SER A 66 9.17 19.70 -5.31
CA SER A 66 10.17 20.31 -6.18
C SER A 66 10.56 19.42 -7.37
N ALA A 67 10.89 20.07 -8.50
CA ALA A 67 11.19 19.45 -9.80
C ALA A 67 12.54 18.70 -9.88
N GLU A 68 12.83 17.81 -8.92
CA GLU A 68 14.09 17.07 -8.83
C GLU A 68 13.93 15.59 -9.25
N ALA A 69 13.68 15.38 -10.55
CA ALA A 69 13.93 14.16 -11.35
C ALA A 69 13.45 12.76 -10.85
N ALA A 70 12.77 12.67 -9.71
CA ALA A 70 12.32 11.42 -9.10
C ALA A 70 10.85 11.52 -8.71
N THR A 71 10.08 10.48 -9.01
CA THR A 71 8.68 10.34 -8.59
C THR A 71 8.57 10.47 -7.06
N PRO A 72 7.77 11.41 -6.52
CA PRO A 72 7.66 11.60 -5.08
C PRO A 72 7.20 10.30 -4.40
N ARG A 73 7.76 10.04 -3.21
CA ARG A 73 7.44 8.83 -2.43
C ARG A 73 6.51 9.18 -1.28
N VAL A 74 5.63 8.26 -0.89
CA VAL A 74 4.77 8.37 0.30
C VAL A 74 4.88 7.10 1.14
N SER A 75 4.79 7.23 2.47
CA SER A 75 4.79 6.08 3.37
C SER A 75 3.55 5.22 3.16
N GLY A 76 3.72 3.91 3.03
CA GLY A 76 2.62 2.94 2.99
C GLY A 76 1.73 2.94 4.26
N ALA A 77 2.24 3.51 5.37
CA ALA A 77 1.48 3.71 6.60
C ALA A 77 0.60 4.97 6.60
N ALA A 78 0.67 5.82 5.56
CA ALA A 78 0.02 7.13 5.59
C ALA A 78 -1.51 7.01 5.61
N PRO A 79 -2.20 7.58 6.62
CA PRO A 79 -3.65 7.57 6.70
C PRO A 79 -4.29 8.15 5.43
N GLY A 80 -5.29 7.46 4.88
CA GLY A 80 -5.98 7.90 3.66
C GLY A 80 -5.18 7.77 2.37
N LEU A 81 -4.00 7.15 2.35
CA LEU A 81 -3.35 6.75 1.09
C LEU A 81 -4.23 5.80 0.27
N TYR A 82 -5.04 5.00 0.96
CA TYR A 82 -5.92 3.98 0.38
C TYR A 82 -7.39 4.32 0.58
N GLY A 83 -8.20 3.81 -0.35
CA GLY A 83 -9.66 3.78 -0.27
C GLY A 83 -10.20 2.37 -0.38
N GLY A 84 -11.51 2.23 -0.30
CA GLY A 84 -12.22 0.95 -0.40
C GLY A 84 -13.63 1.11 0.13
N THR A 85 -14.51 0.14 -0.12
CA THR A 85 -15.84 0.12 0.50
C THR A 85 -15.75 -0.60 1.85
N LYS A 86 -16.37 -0.03 2.89
CA LYS A 86 -16.45 -0.63 4.22
C LYS A 86 -17.16 -1.98 4.16
N SER A 87 -16.65 -2.95 4.90
CA SER A 87 -17.14 -4.33 4.92
C SER A 87 -17.06 -5.06 3.58
N MET A 88 -16.30 -4.54 2.61
CA MET A 88 -16.05 -5.18 1.32
C MET A 88 -14.57 -5.09 0.90
N ALA A 89 -13.90 -6.24 0.79
CA ALA A 89 -12.58 -6.31 0.17
C ALA A 89 -12.64 -6.00 -1.32
N SER A 90 -11.80 -5.06 -1.77
CA SER A 90 -11.69 -4.62 -3.17
C SER A 90 -11.15 -5.69 -4.12
N CYS A 91 -10.61 -6.80 -3.57
CA CYS A 91 -10.14 -7.95 -4.33
C CYS A 91 -10.65 -9.26 -3.71
N ASP A 92 -11.01 -10.22 -4.57
CA ASP A 92 -11.32 -11.60 -4.19
C ASP A 92 -10.01 -12.40 -4.06
N VAL A 93 -9.44 -12.38 -2.85
CA VAL A 93 -8.19 -13.06 -2.50
C VAL A 93 -8.26 -14.56 -2.80
N GLU A 94 -9.34 -15.23 -2.38
CA GLU A 94 -9.48 -16.67 -2.60
C GLU A 94 -9.60 -17.04 -4.08
N ARG A 95 -10.19 -16.17 -4.91
CA ARG A 95 -10.18 -16.34 -6.37
C ARG A 95 -8.78 -16.19 -6.95
N GLN A 96 -7.97 -15.28 -6.44
CA GLN A 96 -6.56 -15.14 -6.84
C GLN A 96 -5.76 -16.39 -6.46
N VAL A 97 -5.95 -16.90 -5.24
CA VAL A 97 -5.35 -18.16 -4.76
C VAL A 97 -5.74 -19.32 -5.66
N ARG A 98 -7.03 -19.48 -5.97
CA ARG A 98 -7.53 -20.55 -6.86
C ARG A 98 -6.92 -20.47 -8.26
N TYR A 99 -6.81 -19.26 -8.84
CA TYR A 99 -6.23 -19.09 -10.18
C TYR A 99 -4.75 -19.45 -10.23
N LEU A 100 -3.93 -19.00 -9.27
CA LEU A 100 -2.51 -19.34 -9.26
C LEU A 100 -2.28 -20.82 -8.90
N SER A 101 -3.03 -21.36 -7.94
CA SER A 101 -2.93 -22.78 -7.55
C SER A 101 -3.30 -23.75 -8.69
N GLY A 102 -4.16 -23.31 -9.63
CA GLY A 102 -4.51 -24.08 -10.84
C GLY A 102 -3.49 -23.98 -11.98
N GLU A 103 -2.50 -23.08 -11.90
CA GLU A 103 -1.57 -22.76 -12.99
C GLU A 103 -0.11 -22.78 -12.48
N PRO A 104 0.53 -23.96 -12.32
CA PRO A 104 1.81 -24.09 -11.62
C PRO A 104 2.96 -23.23 -12.17
N ALA A 105 3.04 -23.04 -13.49
CA ALA A 105 4.06 -22.20 -14.11
C ALA A 105 3.90 -20.71 -13.74
N LYS A 106 2.66 -20.21 -13.74
CA LYS A 106 2.34 -18.86 -13.27
C LYS A 106 2.55 -18.72 -11.77
N ASN A 107 2.18 -19.71 -10.98
CA ASN A 107 2.45 -19.70 -9.54
C ASN A 107 3.96 -19.61 -9.23
N ALA A 108 4.79 -20.38 -9.95
CA ALA A 108 6.24 -20.33 -9.79
C ALA A 108 6.84 -18.97 -10.21
N ALA A 109 6.39 -18.41 -11.33
CA ALA A 109 6.82 -17.07 -11.78
C ALA A 109 6.37 -15.97 -10.81
N PHE A 110 5.13 -16.05 -10.29
CA PHE A 110 4.59 -15.12 -9.29
C PHE A 110 5.41 -15.15 -8.00
N ALA A 111 5.67 -16.37 -7.50
CA ALA A 111 6.47 -16.61 -6.31
C ALA A 111 7.90 -16.04 -6.45
N SER A 112 8.53 -16.25 -7.62
CA SER A 112 9.86 -15.73 -7.94
C SER A 112 9.94 -14.20 -7.89
N VAL A 113 8.94 -13.48 -8.44
CA VAL A 113 8.90 -12.01 -8.40
C VAL A 113 8.81 -11.48 -6.97
N LEU A 114 7.94 -12.08 -6.14
CA LEU A 114 7.69 -11.60 -4.77
C LEU A 114 8.63 -12.21 -3.72
N ARG A 115 9.54 -13.11 -4.13
CA ARG A 115 10.52 -13.81 -3.29
C ARG A 115 9.89 -14.64 -2.17
N VAL A 116 8.76 -15.27 -2.47
CA VAL A 116 8.10 -16.27 -1.61
C VAL A 116 8.28 -17.66 -2.22
N SER A 117 8.13 -18.75 -1.46
CA SER A 117 8.10 -20.08 -2.08
C SER A 117 6.77 -20.33 -2.80
N ALA A 118 6.79 -21.19 -3.83
CA ALA A 118 5.59 -21.49 -4.62
C ALA A 118 4.45 -22.11 -3.77
N ASN A 119 4.78 -22.88 -2.73
CA ASN A 119 3.81 -23.45 -1.80
C ASN A 119 3.30 -22.44 -0.75
N GLU A 120 3.99 -21.33 -0.52
CA GLU A 120 3.56 -20.25 0.39
C GLU A 120 2.63 -19.23 -0.26
N VAL A 121 2.59 -19.12 -1.61
CA VAL A 121 1.74 -18.15 -2.33
C VAL A 121 0.29 -18.09 -1.80
N PRO A 122 -0.41 -19.21 -1.49
CA PRO A 122 -1.75 -19.16 -0.91
C PRO A 122 -1.83 -18.52 0.49
N GLY A 123 -0.80 -18.68 1.32
CA GLY A 123 -0.71 -18.05 2.65
C GLY A 123 -0.31 -16.58 2.54
N TYR A 124 0.67 -16.29 1.68
CA TYR A 124 1.10 -14.93 1.38
C TYR A 124 -0.05 -14.05 0.88
N LEU A 125 -0.81 -14.50 -0.12
CA LEU A 125 -1.96 -13.75 -0.66
C LEU A 125 -3.02 -13.44 0.41
N ARG A 126 -3.25 -14.35 1.37
CA ARG A 126 -4.18 -14.16 2.50
C ARG A 126 -3.65 -13.24 3.59
N SER A 127 -2.34 -13.02 3.65
CA SER A 127 -1.76 -12.02 4.55
C SER A 127 -1.95 -10.60 4.02
N LEU A 128 -2.11 -10.42 2.70
CA LEU A 128 -2.25 -9.09 2.09
C LEU A 128 -3.64 -8.48 2.31
N THR A 129 -3.68 -7.17 2.44
CA THR A 129 -4.89 -6.37 2.67
C THR A 129 -5.48 -5.87 1.34
N PRO A 130 -6.74 -6.19 0.99
CA PRO A 130 -7.38 -5.69 -0.24
C PRO A 130 -7.84 -4.23 -0.10
N LEU A 131 -7.29 -3.35 -0.94
CA LEU A 131 -7.50 -1.89 -0.90
C LEU A 131 -7.57 -1.30 -2.31
N GLN A 132 -7.99 -0.04 -2.45
CA GLN A 132 -7.96 0.74 -3.68
C GLN A 132 -6.96 1.90 -3.58
N LEU A 133 -6.26 2.22 -4.67
CA LEU A 133 -5.37 3.38 -4.74
C LEU A 133 -6.15 4.71 -4.73
N ARG A 134 -5.68 5.72 -4.00
CA ARG A 134 -6.22 7.11 -4.06
C ARG A 134 -5.33 8.10 -4.78
N ALA A 135 -4.22 7.65 -5.35
CA ALA A 135 -3.40 8.45 -6.26
C ALA A 135 -2.88 7.57 -7.38
N ASP A 136 -2.59 8.21 -8.51
CA ASP A 136 -1.91 7.55 -9.63
C ASP A 136 -0.54 7.07 -9.15
N THR A 137 -0.32 5.76 -9.19
CA THR A 137 0.79 5.11 -8.47
C THR A 137 1.76 4.44 -9.44
N ARG A 138 3.03 4.84 -9.38
CA ARG A 138 4.13 4.25 -10.14
C ARG A 138 4.56 2.93 -9.51
N VAL A 139 4.66 1.88 -10.33
CA VAL A 139 5.07 0.53 -9.94
C VAL A 139 5.96 -0.11 -11.01
N THR A 140 6.69 -1.15 -10.63
CA THR A 140 7.08 -2.19 -11.59
C THR A 140 5.99 -3.26 -11.58
N ASN A 141 5.31 -3.45 -12.71
CA ASN A 141 4.31 -4.48 -12.92
C ASN A 141 4.95 -5.63 -13.70
N HIS A 142 4.56 -6.88 -13.40
CA HIS A 142 5.15 -8.06 -14.02
C HIS A 142 4.07 -8.85 -14.75
N GLY A 143 4.16 -8.93 -16.08
CA GLY A 143 3.31 -9.81 -16.89
C GLY A 143 3.80 -11.26 -16.85
N PHE A 144 3.01 -12.20 -17.37
CA PHE A 144 3.44 -13.59 -17.58
C PHE A 144 3.45 -13.92 -19.07
N LYS A 145 4.65 -14.14 -19.62
CA LYS A 145 4.86 -14.42 -21.04
C LYS A 145 5.99 -15.43 -21.24
N ASP A 146 5.80 -16.31 -22.22
CA ASP A 146 6.78 -17.34 -22.63
C ASP A 146 7.32 -18.19 -21.46
N GLY A 147 6.44 -18.48 -20.48
CA GLY A 147 6.76 -19.28 -19.29
C GLY A 147 7.40 -18.50 -18.13
N SER A 148 7.57 -17.19 -18.25
CA SER A 148 8.34 -16.36 -17.32
C SER A 148 7.62 -15.06 -16.92
N ALA A 149 8.09 -14.41 -15.85
CA ALA A 149 7.63 -13.08 -15.47
C ALA A 149 8.37 -11.99 -16.26
N THR A 150 7.64 -11.03 -16.83
CA THR A 150 8.18 -9.93 -17.64
C THR A 150 7.92 -8.57 -16.98
N ALA A 151 8.99 -7.92 -16.50
CA ALA A 151 8.90 -6.65 -15.80
C ALA A 151 8.70 -5.46 -16.77
N TYR A 152 7.78 -4.55 -16.43
CA TYR A 152 7.59 -3.25 -17.10
C TYR A 152 7.26 -2.15 -16.08
N GLN A 153 7.63 -0.91 -16.38
CA GLN A 153 7.25 0.23 -15.53
C GLN A 153 5.82 0.66 -15.89
N ALA A 154 5.01 0.96 -14.87
CA ALA A 154 3.64 1.39 -15.07
C ALA A 154 3.24 2.51 -14.10
N VAL A 155 2.23 3.29 -14.50
CA VAL A 155 1.40 4.09 -13.59
C VAL A 155 0.02 3.45 -13.54
N LEU A 156 -0.40 3.04 -12.35
CA LEU A 156 -1.74 2.54 -12.08
C LEU A 156 -2.64 3.73 -11.71
N GLN A 157 -3.79 3.86 -12.36
CA GLN A 157 -4.78 4.90 -12.05
C GLN A 157 -5.30 4.79 -10.60
N SER A 158 -5.67 5.90 -9.98
CA SER A 158 -6.54 5.90 -8.80
C SER A 158 -7.81 5.05 -9.01
N GLY A 159 -8.33 4.43 -7.95
CA GLY A 159 -9.36 3.39 -8.01
C GLY A 159 -8.88 2.01 -8.47
N THR A 160 -7.60 1.81 -8.84
CA THR A 160 -7.09 0.45 -9.07
C THR A 160 -7.13 -0.36 -7.78
N ALA A 161 -7.82 -1.50 -7.79
CA ALA A 161 -7.83 -2.45 -6.69
C ALA A 161 -6.50 -3.24 -6.63
N VAL A 162 -5.91 -3.29 -5.42
CA VAL A 162 -4.61 -3.89 -5.13
C VAL A 162 -4.64 -4.71 -3.84
N LEU A 163 -3.74 -5.70 -3.76
CA LEU A 163 -3.39 -6.35 -2.50
C LEU A 163 -2.13 -5.71 -1.93
N VAL A 164 -2.17 -5.30 -0.66
CA VAL A 164 -1.15 -4.47 0.02
C VAL A 164 -0.52 -5.25 1.18
N ASP A 165 0.80 -5.17 1.34
CA ASP A 165 1.52 -5.88 2.42
C ASP A 165 1.51 -5.18 3.78
N ASP A 166 2.18 -5.79 4.75
CA ASP A 166 2.32 -5.35 6.13
C ASP A 166 3.11 -4.04 6.28
N ARG A 167 3.75 -3.55 5.21
CA ARG A 167 4.46 -2.26 5.15
C ARG A 167 3.68 -1.21 4.39
N GLY A 168 2.48 -1.55 3.93
CA GLY A 168 1.64 -0.69 3.11
C GLY A 168 2.13 -0.56 1.67
N VAL A 169 2.80 -1.55 1.09
CA VAL A 169 3.24 -1.51 -0.33
C VAL A 169 2.28 -2.36 -1.19
N PRO A 170 1.81 -1.87 -2.36
CA PRO A 170 1.02 -2.68 -3.29
C PRO A 170 1.85 -3.83 -3.89
N ARG A 171 1.40 -5.07 -3.72
CA ARG A 171 2.11 -6.31 -4.15
C ARG A 171 1.39 -7.11 -5.23
N VAL A 172 0.09 -6.89 -5.45
CA VAL A 172 -0.67 -7.51 -6.55
C VAL A 172 -1.66 -6.51 -7.12
N ARG A 173 -1.77 -6.44 -8.45
CA ARG A 173 -2.83 -5.67 -9.14
C ARG A 173 -4.01 -6.59 -9.47
N CYS A 174 -5.16 -6.37 -8.85
CA CYS A 174 -6.27 -7.31 -8.90
C CYS A 174 -6.96 -7.39 -10.27
N ALA A 175 -6.80 -6.38 -11.13
CA ALA A 175 -7.32 -6.41 -12.52
C ALA A 175 -6.67 -7.51 -13.40
N CYS A 176 -5.45 -7.94 -13.08
CA CYS A 176 -4.68 -8.93 -13.86
C CYS A 176 -4.02 -10.03 -13.02
N GLY A 177 -4.07 -9.93 -11.69
CA GLY A 177 -3.37 -10.84 -10.78
C GLY A 177 -1.85 -10.75 -10.81
N ASN A 178 -1.31 -9.76 -11.52
CA ASN A 178 0.12 -9.58 -11.68
C ASN A 178 0.79 -9.21 -10.35
N PRO A 179 1.95 -9.79 -10.02
CA PRO A 179 2.75 -9.35 -8.89
C PRO A 179 3.35 -7.97 -9.20
N LEU A 180 3.51 -7.16 -8.16
CA LEU A 180 4.04 -5.80 -8.21
C LEU A 180 5.30 -5.69 -7.35
N THR A 181 6.26 -4.90 -7.81
CA THR A 181 7.44 -4.49 -7.04
C THR A 181 7.64 -2.99 -7.14
N GLU A 182 8.53 -2.43 -6.32
CA GLU A 182 8.88 -1.01 -6.37
C GLU A 182 9.26 -0.56 -7.79
N PRO A 183 8.92 0.69 -8.20
CA PRO A 183 9.30 1.22 -9.49
C PRO A 183 10.80 1.47 -9.57
N VAL A 184 11.37 1.26 -10.75
CA VAL A 184 12.77 1.57 -11.05
C VAL A 184 12.89 3.06 -11.39
N PRO A 185 13.85 3.80 -10.81
CA PRO A 185 14.14 5.18 -11.19
C PRO A 185 14.52 5.28 -12.67
N GLN A 186 13.90 6.22 -13.39
CA GLN A 186 14.19 6.50 -14.79
C GLN A 186 14.27 8.01 -14.99
N LYS A 187 15.28 8.49 -15.72
CA LYS A 187 15.35 9.89 -16.16
C LYS A 187 14.47 10.09 -17.39
N ASN A 188 13.60 11.09 -17.36
CA ASN A 188 12.74 11.52 -18.46
C ASN A 188 12.07 10.35 -19.23
N PRO A 189 11.35 9.44 -18.54
CA PRO A 189 10.74 8.30 -19.20
C PRO A 189 9.63 8.74 -20.16
N ARG A 190 9.45 7.99 -21.25
CA ARG A 190 8.31 8.17 -22.14
C ARG A 190 7.06 7.54 -21.53
N THR A 191 6.02 8.34 -21.31
CA THR A 191 4.69 7.84 -20.97
C THR A 191 4.01 7.26 -22.22
N THR A 192 3.47 6.06 -22.13
CA THR A 192 2.77 5.35 -23.22
C THR A 192 1.43 4.79 -22.76
N GLY A 193 0.43 4.82 -23.64
CA GLY A 193 -0.95 4.45 -23.37
C GLY A 193 -1.89 5.66 -23.36
N THR A 194 -3.18 5.43 -23.15
CA THR A 194 -4.19 6.49 -23.11
C THR A 194 -4.26 7.09 -21.70
N PRO A 195 -4.00 8.40 -21.51
CA PRO A 195 -4.23 9.06 -20.24
C PRO A 195 -5.73 9.15 -19.93
N TRP A 196 -6.09 8.96 -18.67
CA TRP A 196 -7.44 9.21 -18.17
C TRP A 196 -7.68 10.70 -17.93
N GLN A 197 -8.95 11.09 -17.79
CA GLN A 197 -9.31 12.42 -17.32
C GLN A 197 -8.70 12.65 -15.93
N GLY A 198 -7.98 13.77 -15.76
CA GLY A 198 -7.29 14.09 -14.51
C GLY A 198 -5.95 13.38 -14.29
N TYR A 199 -5.43 12.63 -15.28
CA TYR A 199 -4.04 12.19 -15.26
C TYR A 199 -3.09 13.40 -15.28
N ASP A 200 -2.22 13.47 -14.29
CA ASP A 200 -1.14 14.45 -14.19
C ASP A 200 0.15 13.73 -13.79
N ALA A 201 1.19 13.83 -14.63
CA ALA A 201 2.46 13.16 -14.42
C ALA A 201 3.19 13.66 -13.15
N ASP A 202 2.97 14.92 -12.76
CA ASP A 202 3.59 15.52 -11.57
C ASP A 202 2.88 15.12 -10.27
N GLN A 203 1.70 14.49 -10.37
CA GLN A 203 0.92 13.98 -9.22
C GLN A 203 1.09 12.49 -8.94
N VAL A 204 1.76 11.78 -9.85
CA VAL A 204 2.10 10.37 -9.72
C VAL A 204 3.06 10.16 -8.54
N VAL A 205 2.84 9.10 -7.75
CA VAL A 205 3.72 8.75 -6.63
C VAL A 205 4.12 7.28 -6.59
N ALA A 206 5.22 6.99 -5.92
CA ALA A 206 5.57 5.63 -5.52
C ALA A 206 5.25 5.44 -4.03
N VAL A 207 4.73 4.28 -3.66
CA VAL A 207 4.55 3.93 -2.24
C VAL A 207 5.84 3.31 -1.73
N ALA A 208 6.42 3.93 -0.70
CA ALA A 208 7.60 3.43 0.00
C ALA A 208 7.17 2.61 1.22
N PRO A 209 7.89 1.54 1.58
CA PRO A 209 7.57 0.75 2.75
C PRO A 209 7.65 1.60 4.02
N ALA A 210 6.65 1.41 4.89
CA ALA A 210 6.66 1.91 6.26
C ALA A 210 7.87 1.38 7.06
N PRO A 211 8.31 2.06 8.13
CA PRO A 211 9.43 1.62 8.96
C PRO A 211 9.01 0.59 10.03
N THR A 212 7.72 0.45 10.30
CA THR A 212 7.11 -0.57 11.16
C THR A 212 5.95 -1.28 10.44
N VAL A 213 5.46 -2.38 11.01
CA VAL A 213 4.25 -3.05 10.53
C VAL A 213 3.04 -2.12 10.64
N VAL A 214 2.25 -2.02 9.57
CA VAL A 214 0.99 -1.28 9.51
C VAL A 214 -0.13 -2.21 9.97
N ASN A 215 -0.39 -2.25 11.28
CA ASN A 215 -1.41 -3.14 11.85
C ASN A 215 -2.84 -2.80 11.38
N THR A 216 -3.09 -1.52 11.08
CA THR A 216 -4.39 -0.97 10.69
C THR A 216 -4.19 0.11 9.64
N PHE A 217 -4.95 0.04 8.56
CA PHE A 217 -5.06 1.10 7.54
C PHE A 217 -6.26 1.99 7.86
N VAL A 218 -6.08 3.31 7.79
CA VAL A 218 -7.19 4.28 7.78
C VAL A 218 -7.58 4.50 6.32
N VAL A 219 -8.77 4.03 5.97
CA VAL A 219 -9.27 3.90 4.60
C VAL A 219 -10.42 4.87 4.37
N TYR A 220 -10.42 5.55 3.23
CA TYR A 220 -11.51 6.43 2.80
C TYR A 220 -12.57 5.62 2.02
N ASP A 221 -13.84 5.80 2.34
CA ASP A 221 -14.95 5.18 1.63
C ASP A 221 -15.55 6.14 0.58
N PRO A 222 -15.55 5.79 -0.71
CA PRO A 222 -16.18 6.62 -1.74
C PRO A 222 -17.70 6.50 -1.84
N GLU A 223 -18.34 5.51 -1.19
CA GLU A 223 -19.80 5.33 -1.23
C GLU A 223 -20.53 6.34 -0.34
N ASP A 224 -20.02 6.60 0.87
CA ASP A 224 -20.61 7.53 1.84
C ASP A 224 -19.72 8.74 2.16
N GLY A 225 -18.48 8.78 1.66
CA GLY A 225 -17.48 9.82 1.95
C GLY A 225 -16.85 9.70 3.34
N GLY A 226 -17.10 8.59 4.03
CA GLY A 226 -16.66 8.29 5.39
C GLY A 226 -15.26 7.69 5.46
N TRP A 227 -14.95 7.21 6.67
CA TRP A 227 -13.64 6.66 7.02
C TRP A 227 -13.80 5.41 7.87
N PHE A 228 -12.99 4.39 7.60
CA PHE A 228 -12.96 3.17 8.40
C PHE A 228 -11.53 2.67 8.60
N ALA A 229 -11.36 1.85 9.63
CA ALA A 229 -10.14 1.20 10.03
C ALA A 229 -10.17 -0.27 9.57
N ARG A 230 -9.38 -0.62 8.55
CA ARG A 230 -9.20 -2.01 8.09
C ARG A 230 -7.92 -2.60 8.68
N LYS A 231 -8.03 -3.72 9.38
CA LYS A 231 -6.87 -4.43 9.94
C LYS A 231 -6.03 -5.07 8.83
N HIS A 232 -4.73 -5.20 9.04
CA HIS A 232 -3.85 -5.91 8.10
C HIS A 232 -4.34 -7.35 7.87
N GLY A 233 -4.38 -7.75 6.60
CA GLY A 233 -4.89 -9.06 6.14
C GLY A 233 -6.40 -9.24 6.27
N ASP A 234 -7.16 -8.19 6.61
CA ASP A 234 -8.62 -8.28 6.72
C ASP A 234 -9.33 -8.11 5.38
N THR A 235 -10.41 -8.85 5.18
CA THR A 235 -11.25 -8.82 3.98
C THR A 235 -12.47 -7.89 4.08
N GLY A 236 -12.57 -7.10 5.16
CA GLY A 236 -13.64 -6.14 5.42
C GLY A 236 -14.54 -6.54 6.59
N ASP A 237 -14.57 -7.83 6.94
CA ASP A 237 -15.45 -8.41 7.95
C ASP A 237 -15.22 -7.85 9.37
N ARG A 238 -14.09 -7.13 9.59
CA ARG A 238 -13.75 -6.45 10.85
C ARG A 238 -13.42 -4.97 10.67
N ASP A 239 -13.98 -4.32 9.64
CA ASP A 239 -13.85 -2.88 9.42
C ASP A 239 -14.65 -2.07 10.45
N GLU A 240 -13.97 -1.26 11.24
CA GLU A 240 -14.59 -0.35 12.21
C GLU A 240 -14.67 1.08 11.67
N PRO A 241 -15.76 1.85 11.88
CA PRO A 241 -15.78 3.26 11.51
C PRO A 241 -14.75 4.06 12.32
N THR A 242 -14.17 5.09 11.71
CA THR A 242 -13.18 5.97 12.36
C THR A 242 -13.37 7.43 11.96
N SER A 243 -12.72 8.34 12.68
CA SER A 243 -12.68 9.76 12.34
C SER A 243 -11.77 10.00 11.12
N PRO A 244 -12.01 11.06 10.33
CA PRO A 244 -11.07 11.48 9.29
C PRO A 244 -9.67 11.75 9.88
N PRO A 245 -8.58 11.41 9.16
CA PRO A 245 -7.24 11.75 9.58
C PRO A 245 -7.02 13.27 9.54
N THR A 246 -6.17 13.78 10.45
CA THR A 246 -5.85 15.21 10.59
C THR A 246 -5.30 15.85 9.30
N SER A 247 -4.64 15.05 8.45
CA SER A 247 -4.39 15.39 7.05
C SER A 247 -5.04 14.34 6.16
N THR A 248 -5.81 14.78 5.16
CA THR A 248 -6.38 13.91 4.13
C THR A 248 -5.42 13.65 2.96
N SER A 249 -4.22 14.25 2.97
CA SER A 249 -3.16 14.05 1.98
C SER A 249 -1.86 13.58 2.64
N PRO A 250 -1.32 12.39 2.25
CA PRO A 250 -0.01 11.92 2.67
C PRO A 250 1.13 12.87 2.29
N ALA A 251 1.94 13.23 3.29
CA ALA A 251 3.17 14.00 3.08
C ALA A 251 4.20 13.22 2.25
N PRO A 252 4.98 13.88 1.37
CA PRO A 252 6.09 13.23 0.68
C PRO A 252 7.21 12.82 1.64
N CYS A 253 7.78 11.64 1.43
CA CYS A 253 8.99 11.19 2.11
C CYS A 253 10.18 12.12 1.78
N PRO A 254 11.11 12.35 2.73
CA PRO A 254 12.37 13.04 2.44
C PRO A 254 13.15 12.38 1.27
N PRO A 255 13.84 13.17 0.42
CA PRO A 255 14.64 12.63 -0.67
C PRO A 255 15.64 11.56 -0.17
N GLY A 256 15.75 10.46 -0.91
CA GLY A 256 16.65 9.35 -0.58
C GLY A 256 16.20 8.42 0.56
N ALA A 257 15.25 8.81 1.41
CA ALA A 257 14.82 7.98 2.54
C ALA A 257 14.18 6.65 2.09
N SER A 258 14.67 5.52 2.61
CA SER A 258 14.00 4.21 2.57
C SER A 258 14.48 3.36 3.76
N PRO A 259 13.59 2.86 4.65
CA PRO A 259 12.14 3.08 4.66
C PRO A 259 11.78 4.56 4.81
N CYS A 260 10.55 4.91 4.44
CA CYS A 260 10.06 6.27 4.66
C CYS A 260 9.86 6.50 6.17
N PRO A 261 10.33 7.61 6.77
CA PRO A 261 10.02 7.91 8.16
C PRO A 261 8.50 8.07 8.32
N SER A 262 7.95 7.54 9.41
CA SER A 262 6.56 7.81 9.78
C SER A 262 6.47 9.20 10.40
N ASP A 263 5.62 10.06 9.85
CA ASP A 263 5.10 11.21 10.61
C ASP A 263 4.29 10.64 11.80
N GLY A 264 4.91 10.69 12.98
CA GLY A 264 4.45 9.96 14.14
C GLY A 264 3.24 10.59 14.80
N THR A 265 2.04 10.17 14.41
CA THR A 265 0.88 10.12 15.31
C THR A 265 0.09 8.84 15.02
N SER A 266 0.48 7.75 15.68
CA SER A 266 -0.47 6.67 15.95
C SER A 266 -1.45 7.20 17.01
N PRO A 267 -2.77 7.27 16.74
CA PRO A 267 -3.73 7.48 17.81
C PRO A 267 -3.72 6.21 18.67
N GLY A 268 -2.91 6.23 19.73
CA GLY A 268 -3.03 5.25 20.81
C GLY A 268 -4.47 5.27 21.33
N PRO A 269 -5.04 4.12 21.74
CA PRO A 269 -6.38 4.11 22.29
C PRO A 269 -6.40 5.04 23.51
N SER A 270 -7.23 6.08 23.46
CA SER A 270 -7.58 6.85 24.65
C SER A 270 -8.22 5.91 25.64
N THR A 271 -7.42 5.40 26.58
CA THR A 271 -7.93 4.73 27.77
C THR A 271 -8.59 5.79 28.61
N SER A 272 -9.89 6.00 28.38
CA SER A 272 -10.76 6.68 29.32
C SER A 272 -10.65 5.96 30.66
N SER A 273 -9.90 6.55 31.60
CA SER A 273 -9.86 6.09 32.98
C SER A 273 -11.29 6.03 33.52
N PRO A 274 -11.74 4.91 34.09
CA PRO A 274 -13.01 4.90 34.80
C PRO A 274 -12.89 5.77 36.05
N ASP A 275 -13.79 6.72 36.23
CA ASP A 275 -13.92 7.46 37.49
C ASP A 275 -14.22 6.48 38.63
N THR A 276 -13.28 6.35 39.57
CA THR A 276 -13.51 5.70 40.87
C THR A 276 -13.72 6.75 41.94
N PRO A 277 -14.89 6.82 42.60
CA PRO A 277 -15.05 7.68 43.76
C PRO A 277 -14.22 7.09 44.92
N SER A 278 -13.36 7.91 45.52
CA SER A 278 -12.70 7.59 46.79
C SER A 278 -12.90 8.73 47.76
N ASP A 279 -13.64 8.40 48.81
CA ASP A 279 -14.01 9.26 49.93
C ASP A 279 -12.85 9.37 50.94
N SER A 280 -12.99 10.25 51.92
CA SER A 280 -12.21 10.37 53.17
C SER A 280 -10.81 11.04 53.14
N SER A 281 -10.86 12.31 53.57
CA SER A 281 -10.16 12.80 54.77
C SER A 281 -8.65 13.12 54.73
N ALA A 282 -8.34 14.42 54.73
CA ALA A 282 -7.06 14.99 55.16
C ALA A 282 -7.17 15.58 56.59
N PRO A 283 -6.11 15.52 57.43
CA PRO A 283 -6.06 16.16 58.73
C PRO A 283 -5.43 17.57 58.67
N PRO A 284 -5.63 18.40 59.70
CA PRO A 284 -4.56 19.23 60.23
C PRO A 284 -4.35 19.05 61.75
N ASP A 285 -3.15 19.41 62.21
CA ASP A 285 -2.58 19.11 63.52
C ASP A 285 -2.43 20.38 64.40
N SER A 286 -2.40 20.22 65.73
CA SER A 286 -1.88 21.15 66.76
C SER A 286 -2.67 22.47 67.02
N SER A 287 -2.81 23.03 68.24
CA SER A 287 -2.46 22.63 69.62
C SER A 287 -3.17 23.55 70.67
N PRO A 288 -3.06 23.33 72.01
CA PRO A 288 -4.02 23.78 73.07
C PRO A 288 -3.55 25.08 73.81
N PRO A 289 -3.90 25.45 75.09
CA PRO A 289 -4.80 24.92 76.16
C PRO A 289 -5.70 26.06 76.80
N PRO A 290 -6.21 26.08 78.08
CA PRO A 290 -6.13 25.12 79.20
C PRO A 290 -7.38 24.87 80.10
N ASP A 291 -7.21 23.85 80.97
CA ASP A 291 -7.74 23.61 82.34
C ASP A 291 -9.22 23.83 82.73
N SER A 292 -9.85 22.77 83.27
CA SER A 292 -10.23 22.69 84.70
C SER A 292 -10.93 21.36 85.06
N SER A 293 -10.36 20.62 86.00
CA SER A 293 -11.03 19.54 86.78
C SER A 293 -11.94 20.15 87.88
N PRO A 294 -12.86 19.42 88.59
CA PRO A 294 -12.79 17.99 88.94
C PRO A 294 -14.12 17.16 89.03
N ARG A 295 -13.94 15.87 89.37
CA ARG A 295 -14.90 14.93 90.02
C ARG A 295 -15.43 15.49 91.38
N PRO A 296 -16.44 14.90 92.08
CA PRO A 296 -16.91 13.49 92.06
C PRO A 296 -18.47 13.37 91.96
N ASP A 297 -19.20 12.29 92.29
CA ASP A 297 -18.88 10.95 92.84
C ASP A 297 -19.79 9.82 92.29
N SER A 298 -20.38 8.97 93.15
CA SER A 298 -20.93 7.63 92.85
C SER A 298 -22.37 7.40 93.44
N PRO A 299 -22.88 6.19 93.78
CA PRO A 299 -24.16 5.73 93.21
C PRO A 299 -25.28 5.42 94.22
N ARG A 300 -26.50 5.13 93.73
CA ARG A 300 -27.39 4.12 94.33
C ARG A 300 -28.42 3.58 93.35
#